data_AF-A0A485JFM8-F1
#
_entry.id   AF-A0A485JFM8-F1
#
_cell.length_a   1.000
_cell.length_b   1.000
_cell.length_c   1.000
_cell.angle_alpha   90.00
_cell.angle_beta   90.00
_cell.angle_gamma   90.00
#
_symmetry.space_group_name_H-M   'P 1'
#
loop_
_entity.id
_entity.type
_entity.pdbx_description
1 polymer ?
#
loop_
_entity_poly.entity_id
_entity_poly.type
_entity_poly.pdbx_seq_one_letter_code
_entity_poly.pdbx_strand_id
1 'polypeptide(L)' 'MNGTAEYSILNDGYQIVQMGGAANQTTLNNGVLQVYGAANEPTIKGGRLIIEKDGITVFAAIEKGGLLEVKEGD' A
#
# COMPACT_ATOMS: atom_id res chain seq x y z
N MET A 1 17.63 0.12 6.66
CA MET A 1 17.79 -0.92 5.62
C MET A 1 16.70 -0.64 4.60
N ASN A 2 17.04 -0.40 3.33
CA ASN A 2 16.08 -0.01 2.29
C ASN A 2 15.65 -1.26 1.53
N GLY A 3 14.61 -1.95 2.05
CA GLY A 3 14.06 -3.13 1.41
C GLY A 3 13.03 -2.77 0.35
N THR A 4 12.99 -3.53 -0.75
CA THR A 4 12.00 -3.38 -1.80
C THR A 4 11.24 -4.68 -1.99
N ALA A 5 9.91 -4.59 -2.02
CA ALA A 5 9.04 -5.67 -2.45
C ALA A 5 8.45 -5.32 -3.83
N GLU A 6 8.50 -6.28 -4.75
CA GLU A 6 8.02 -6.13 -6.12
C GLU A 6 6.86 -7.11 -6.34
N TYR A 7 5.80 -6.68 -7.03
CA TYR A 7 4.71 -7.53 -7.51
C TYR A 7 4.01 -8.38 -6.43
N SER A 8 3.91 -7.86 -5.21
CA SER A 8 3.23 -8.56 -4.12
C SER A 8 1.73 -8.70 -4.41
N ILE A 9 1.16 -9.86 -4.06
CA ILE A 9 -0.28 -10.11 -4.15
C ILE A 9 -0.80 -10.41 -2.75
N LEU A 10 -1.68 -9.55 -2.24
CA LEU A 10 -2.25 -9.66 -0.90
C LEU A 10 -3.68 -10.19 -1.00
N ASN A 11 -3.84 -11.51 -0.87
CA ASN A 11 -5.16 -12.17 -0.77
C ASN A 11 -5.53 -12.26 0.71
N ASP A 12 -6.35 -11.32 1.20
CA ASP A 12 -6.70 -11.16 2.62
C ASP A 12 -5.50 -10.98 3.59
N GLY A 13 -4.28 -10.86 3.04
CA GLY A 13 -3.03 -10.71 3.78
C GLY A 13 -2.67 -9.27 4.13
N TYR A 14 -1.57 -9.09 4.84
CA TYR A 14 -1.10 -7.79 5.33
C TYR A 14 0.36 -7.54 4.96
N GLN A 15 0.66 -6.35 4.43
CA GLN A 15 2.02 -5.88 4.18
C GLN A 15 2.23 -4.52 4.83
N ILE A 16 3.33 -4.37 5.57
CA ILE A 16 3.77 -3.08 6.12
C ILE A 16 5.00 -2.62 5.35
N VAL A 17 4.92 -1.43 4.77
CA VAL A 17 6.08 -0.75 4.18
C VAL A 17 6.62 0.24 5.22
N GLN A 18 7.69 -0.15 5.89
CA GLN A 18 8.37 0.68 6.88
C GLN A 18 9.08 1.87 6.24
N MET A 19 9.39 2.91 7.03
CA MET A 19 10.16 4.06 6.56
C MET A 19 11.48 3.64 5.88
N GLY A 20 11.76 4.21 4.71
CA GLY A 20 12.92 3.85 3.87
C GLY A 20 12.74 2.59 3.01
N GLY A 21 11.63 1.84 3.20
CA GLY A 21 11.24 0.73 2.34
C GLY A 21 10.30 1.15 1.20
N ALA A 22 10.20 0.29 0.19
CA ALA A 22 9.30 0.48 -0.95
C ALA A 22 8.51 -0.80 -1.27
N ALA A 23 7.25 -0.63 -1.69
CA ALA A 23 6.45 -1.68 -2.31
C ALA A 23 5.97 -1.22 -3.69
N ASN A 24 6.33 -1.97 -4.71
CA ASN A 24 6.04 -1.63 -6.10
C ASN A 24 5.05 -2.62 -6.70
N GLN A 25 4.05 -2.10 -7.41
CA GLN A 25 3.07 -2.86 -8.18
C GLN A 25 2.34 -3.93 -7.34
N THR A 26 1.99 -3.56 -6.10
CA THR A 26 1.27 -4.45 -5.18
C THR A 26 -0.21 -4.54 -5.56
N THR A 27 -0.76 -5.75 -5.63
CA THR A 27 -2.19 -5.99 -5.88
C THR A 27 -2.89 -6.42 -4.58
N LEU A 28 -3.93 -5.70 -4.18
CA LEU A 28 -4.75 -6.01 -3.00
C LEU A 28 -6.05 -6.68 -3.46
N ASN A 29 -6.17 -7.97 -3.17
CA ASN A 29 -7.38 -8.75 -3.30
C ASN A 29 -7.98 -8.93 -1.90
N ASN A 30 -8.62 -7.88 -1.38
CA ASN A 30 -9.12 -7.79 0.00
C ASN A 30 -8.05 -7.73 1.11
N GLY A 31 -6.77 -7.74 0.77
CA GLY A 31 -5.68 -7.52 1.71
C GLY A 31 -5.52 -6.06 2.17
N VAL A 32 -4.50 -5.84 2.99
CA VAL A 32 -4.13 -4.51 3.50
C VAL A 32 -2.67 -4.19 3.23
N LEU A 33 -2.44 -3.03 2.62
CA LEU A 33 -1.11 -2.45 2.47
C LEU A 33 -1.04 -1.20 3.35
N GLN A 34 -0.20 -1.21 4.37
CA GLN A 34 0.01 -0.06 5.26
C GLN A 34 1.39 0.56 4.99
N VAL A 35 1.41 1.86 4.70
CA VAL A 35 2.56 2.54 4.10
C VAL A 35 3.05 3.67 5.01
N TYR A 36 4.19 3.45 5.63
CA TYR A 36 5.03 4.49 6.27
C TYR A 36 6.22 4.90 5.36
N GLY A 37 6.59 4.04 4.40
CA GLY A 37 7.59 4.30 3.38
C GLY A 37 6.96 4.75 2.06
N ALA A 38 7.29 4.05 0.96
CA ALA A 38 6.74 4.35 -0.37
C ALA A 38 5.97 3.16 -0.97
N ALA A 39 4.81 3.43 -1.57
CA ALA A 39 4.11 2.48 -2.42
C ALA A 39 3.93 3.05 -3.84
N ASN A 40 4.42 2.35 -4.84
CA ASN A 40 4.32 2.77 -6.24
C ASN A 40 3.39 1.85 -7.00
N GLU A 41 2.40 2.42 -7.69
CA GLU A 41 1.43 1.72 -8.52
C GLU A 41 0.64 0.59 -7.82
N PRO A 42 0.14 0.77 -6.57
CA PRO A 42 -0.71 -0.23 -5.97
C PRO A 42 -2.05 -0.33 -6.71
N THR A 43 -2.53 -1.56 -6.93
CA THR A 43 -3.87 -1.83 -7.46
C THR A 43 -4.74 -2.39 -6.35
N ILE A 44 -5.83 -1.69 -6.01
CA ILE A 44 -6.70 -2.03 -4.89
C ILE A 44 -8.02 -2.56 -5.46
N LYS A 45 -8.12 -3.89 -5.59
CA LYS A 45 -9.32 -4.60 -6.10
C LYS A 45 -10.37 -4.84 -5.01
N GLY A 46 -9.91 -4.79 -3.76
CA GLY A 46 -10.69 -4.85 -2.54
C GLY A 46 -9.77 -4.63 -1.35
N GLY A 47 -10.32 -4.44 -0.16
CA GLY A 47 -9.52 -4.20 1.04
C GLY A 47 -9.02 -2.76 1.12
N ARG A 48 -7.84 -2.54 1.71
CA ARG A 48 -7.41 -1.20 2.15
C ARG A 48 -5.94 -0.90 1.86
N LEU A 49 -5.69 0.20 1.17
CA LEU A 49 -4.41 0.90 1.21
C LEU A 49 -4.49 1.99 2.27
N ILE A 50 -3.61 1.93 3.27
CA ILE A 50 -3.52 2.90 4.35
C ILE A 50 -2.18 3.63 4.23
N ILE A 51 -2.25 4.94 4.01
CA ILE A 51 -1.10 5.82 3.93
C ILE A 51 -0.98 6.53 5.27
N GLU A 52 0.05 6.18 6.01
CA GLU A 52 0.34 6.72 7.34
C GLU A 52 1.09 8.05 7.23
N LYS A 53 1.30 8.74 8.36
CA LYS A 53 2.09 9.98 8.41
C LYS A 53 3.44 9.78 7.71
N ASP A 54 3.78 10.70 6.81
CA ASP A 54 4.98 10.71 5.96
C ASP A 54 5.06 9.59 4.90
N GLY A 55 4.08 8.69 4.86
CA GLY A 55 3.94 7.68 3.82
C GLY A 55 3.59 8.31 2.47
N ILE A 56 4.15 7.78 1.40
CA ILE A 56 3.90 8.26 0.04
C ILE A 56 3.33 7.14 -0.81
N THR A 57 2.28 7.44 -1.56
CA THR A 57 1.79 6.56 -2.63
C THR A 57 1.70 7.34 -3.93
N VAL A 58 2.15 6.72 -5.02
CA VAL A 58 2.07 7.30 -6.38
C VAL A 58 1.34 6.32 -7.30
N PHE A 59 0.48 6.85 -8.18
CA PHE A 59 -0.26 6.11 -9.20
C PHE A 59 -1.12 4.94 -8.68
N ALA A 60 -1.77 5.12 -7.53
CA ALA A 60 -2.73 4.13 -7.03
C ALA A 60 -3.92 3.97 -8.00
N ALA A 61 -4.24 2.73 -8.34
CA ALA A 61 -5.47 2.36 -9.03
C ALA A 61 -6.46 1.77 -8.01
N ILE A 62 -7.64 2.38 -7.89
CA ILE A 62 -8.70 1.92 -6.98
C ILE A 62 -9.85 1.36 -7.82
N GLU A 63 -10.11 0.07 -7.69
CA GLU A 63 -11.24 -0.59 -8.33
C GLU A 63 -12.43 -0.73 -7.35
N LYS A 64 -13.55 -1.27 -7.85
CA LYS A 64 -14.78 -1.41 -7.05
C LYS A 64 -14.54 -2.26 -5.81
N GLY A 65 -14.75 -1.67 -4.63
CA GLY A 65 -14.58 -2.32 -3.33
C GLY A 65 -13.23 -2.06 -2.68
N GLY A 66 -12.29 -1.42 -3.38
CA GLY A 66 -11.06 -0.91 -2.80
C GLY A 66 -11.27 0.39 -2.02
N LEU A 67 -10.49 0.55 -0.94
CA LEU A 67 -10.43 1.78 -0.16
C LEU A 67 -8.98 2.27 -0.10
N LEU A 68 -8.79 3.56 -0.37
CA LEU A 68 -7.56 4.29 -0.07
C LEU A 68 -7.85 5.27 1.06
N GLU A 69 -7.07 5.18 2.12
CA GLU A 69 -7.16 6.05 3.28
C GLU A 69 -5.83 6.77 3.49
N VAL A 70 -5.86 8.09 3.61
CA VAL A 70 -4.71 8.93 3.98
C VAL A 70 -4.95 9.44 5.38
N LYS A 71 -4.03 9.13 6.30
CA LYS A 71 -4.09 9.62 7.66
C LYS A 71 -3.24 10.86 7.79
N GLU A 72 -3.80 11.88 8.44
CA GLU A 72 -2.99 13.00 8.93
C GLU A 72 -2.09 12.51 10.06
N GLY A 73 -0.91 13.12 10.17
CA GLY A 73 -0.09 12.92 11.35
C GLY A 73 -0.57 13.82 12.49
N ASP A 74 -0.46 13.32 13.71
CA ASP A 74 -0.55 14.14 14.93
C ASP A 74 0.40 15.35 14.85
#